data_AF-A0A6C0BHB5-F1
#
_entry.id   AF-A0A6C0BHB5-F1
#
_cell.length_a   1.000
_cell.length_b   1.000
_cell.length_c   1.000
_cell.angle_alpha   90.00
_cell.angle_beta   90.00
_cell.angle_gamma   90.00
#
_symmetry.space_group_name_H-M   'P 1'
#
loop_
_entity.id
_entity.type
_entity.pdbx_description
1 polymer ?
#
loop_
_entity_poly.entity_id
_entity_poly.type
_entity_poly.pdbx_seq_one_letter_code
_entity_poly.pdbx_strand_id
1 'polypeptide(L)'
;MPCAFCEKNIPSLPKASHDYETCPFRLSITCLKCCLKGHLASDCTIEMNWKRPTCIEDLIPEEDKKRWRISTKTPILHRPLCVSHDLAIADKEIGKADTHRIIDHDKKIRAFMKDNKIHSTHEKVENQRKIIDWAIRRGERIEFIKEIIA
;
A
#
# COMPACT_ATOMS: atom_id res chain seq x y z
N MET A 1 -27.58 29.73 -19.40
CA MET A 1 -28.10 29.12 -18.14
C MET A 1 -26.92 28.71 -17.28
N PRO A 2 -27.03 28.59 -15.93
CA PRO A 2 -25.91 28.09 -15.14
C PRO A 2 -25.58 26.64 -15.54
N CYS A 3 -24.29 26.33 -15.66
CA CYS A 3 -23.85 24.99 -16.02
C CYS A 3 -24.12 23.98 -14.90
N ALA A 4 -25.10 23.10 -15.08
CA ALA A 4 -25.44 22.04 -14.13
C ALA A 4 -24.25 21.10 -13.79
N PHE A 5 -23.33 20.90 -14.74
CA PHE A 5 -22.14 20.09 -14.52
C PHE A 5 -21.16 20.74 -13.53
N CYS A 6 -20.93 22.06 -13.67
CA CYS A 6 -20.09 22.83 -12.76
C CYS A 6 -20.74 22.94 -11.38
N GLU A 7 -22.05 23.15 -11.32
CA GLU A 7 -22.80 23.23 -10.06
C GLU A 7 -22.73 21.92 -9.26
N LYS A 8 -22.84 20.77 -9.94
CA LYS A 8 -22.72 19.44 -9.31
C LYS A 8 -21.31 19.15 -8.81
N ASN A 9 -20.28 19.43 -9.62
CA ASN A 9 -18.92 18.91 -9.39
C ASN A 9 -17.95 19.94 -8.78
N ILE A 10 -18.23 21.24 -8.91
CA ILE A 10 -17.41 22.32 -8.33
C ILE A 10 -18.35 23.42 -7.77
N PRO A 11 -19.04 23.15 -6.65
CA PRO A 11 -20.01 24.09 -6.07
C PRO A 11 -19.38 25.40 -5.55
N SER A 12 -18.05 25.44 -5.41
CA SER A 12 -17.29 26.62 -4.97
C SER A 12 -17.00 27.64 -6.07
N LEU A 13 -17.22 27.29 -7.35
CA LEU A 13 -17.02 28.21 -8.45
C LEU A 13 -18.19 29.21 -8.55
N PRO A 14 -17.92 30.50 -8.82
CA PRO A 14 -18.98 31.48 -9.09
C PRO A 14 -19.83 30.99 -10.27
N LYS A 15 -21.14 31.30 -10.23
CA LYS A 15 -22.13 30.83 -11.22
C LYS A 15 -21.56 30.95 -12.63
N ALA A 16 -21.29 29.80 -13.23
CA ALA A 16 -20.66 29.69 -14.54
C ALA A 16 -21.52 30.38 -15.61
N SER A 17 -20.91 31.25 -16.42
CA SER A 17 -21.56 31.97 -17.52
C SER A 17 -21.63 31.17 -18.83
N HIS A 18 -21.73 29.85 -18.75
CA HIS A 18 -21.73 28.96 -19.91
C HIS A 18 -22.76 27.84 -19.75
N ASP A 19 -23.19 27.26 -20.86
CA ASP A 19 -24.15 26.16 -20.88
C ASP A 19 -23.45 24.80 -20.74
N TYR A 20 -24.24 23.74 -20.52
CA TYR A 20 -23.73 22.39 -20.33
C TYR A 20 -22.87 21.88 -21.52
N GLU A 21 -23.29 22.16 -22.75
CA GLU A 21 -22.58 21.70 -23.96
C GLU A 21 -21.29 22.48 -24.23
N THR A 22 -21.20 23.72 -23.78
CA THR A 22 -20.03 24.59 -23.96
C THR A 22 -19.13 24.64 -22.73
N CYS A 23 -19.38 23.77 -21.75
CA CYS A 23 -18.65 23.74 -20.49
C CYS A 23 -17.18 23.31 -20.71
N PRO A 24 -16.19 24.20 -20.51
CA PRO A 24 -14.78 23.87 -20.72
C PRO A 24 -14.31 22.78 -19.75
N PHE A 25 -14.81 22.79 -18.51
CA PHE A 25 -14.46 21.78 -17.51
C PHE A 25 -14.96 20.39 -17.90
N ARG A 26 -16.24 20.27 -18.27
CA ARG A 26 -16.82 19.02 -18.78
C ARG A 26 -16.02 18.50 -19.98
N LEU A 27 -15.76 19.35 -20.96
CA LEU A 27 -15.05 18.99 -22.19
C LEU A 27 -13.57 18.65 -21.97
N SER A 28 -12.97 19.16 -20.88
CA SER A 28 -11.59 18.82 -20.49
C SER A 28 -11.47 17.44 -19.84
N ILE A 29 -12.56 16.91 -19.28
CA ILE A 29 -12.54 15.62 -18.59
C ILE A 29 -12.66 14.48 -19.60
N THR A 30 -11.74 13.53 -19.49
CA THR A 30 -11.77 12.25 -20.20
C THR A 30 -12.08 11.14 -19.20
N CYS A 31 -13.11 10.35 -19.49
CA CYS A 31 -13.48 9.21 -18.66
C CYS A 31 -12.42 8.11 -18.75
N LEU A 32 -11.91 7.66 -17.60
CA LEU A 32 -10.91 6.60 -17.55
C LEU A 32 -11.47 5.19 -17.82
N LYS A 33 -12.81 5.03 -17.84
CA LYS A 33 -13.44 3.74 -18.18
C LYS A 33 -13.58 3.54 -19.69
N CYS A 34 -14.06 4.56 -20.39
CA CYS A 34 -14.42 4.47 -21.81
C CYS A 34 -13.59 5.36 -22.74
N CYS A 35 -12.69 6.17 -22.20
CA CYS A 35 -11.86 7.14 -22.92
C CYS A 35 -12.64 8.24 -23.67
N LEU A 36 -13.96 8.37 -23.44
CA LEU A 36 -14.77 9.45 -24.01
C LEU A 36 -14.75 10.69 -23.11
N LYS A 37 -14.89 11.87 -23.72
CA LYS A 37 -14.93 13.15 -23.01
C LYS A 37 -16.32 13.46 -22.46
N GLY A 38 -16.38 14.37 -21.49
CA GLY A 38 -17.64 15.00 -21.09
C GLY A 38 -18.38 14.36 -19.92
N HIS A 39 -17.78 13.39 -19.23
CA HIS A 39 -18.32 12.80 -18.00
C HIS A 39 -17.20 12.22 -17.11
N LEU A 40 -17.49 12.09 -15.81
CA LEU A 40 -16.62 11.44 -14.85
C LEU A 40 -16.72 9.92 -14.96
N ALA A 41 -15.66 9.20 -14.57
CA ALA A 41 -15.67 7.74 -14.53
C ALA A 41 -16.77 7.16 -13.62
N SER A 42 -17.18 7.90 -12.59
CA SER A 42 -18.29 7.57 -11.69
C SER A 42 -19.65 7.56 -12.38
N ASP A 43 -19.85 8.45 -13.36
CA ASP A 43 -21.10 8.64 -14.10
C ASP A 43 -21.14 7.82 -15.41
N CYS A 44 -20.09 7.03 -15.68
CA CYS A 44 -19.97 6.25 -16.89
C CYS A 44 -20.81 4.97 -16.82
N THR A 45 -21.65 4.75 -17.83
CA THR A 45 -22.54 3.59 -17.98
C THR A 45 -21.85 2.34 -18.53
N ILE A 46 -20.58 2.46 -18.97
CA ILE A 46 -19.83 1.29 -19.44
C ILE A 46 -19.49 0.41 -18.23
N GLU A 47 -19.99 -0.82 -18.26
CA GLU A 47 -19.57 -1.86 -17.33
C GLU A 47 -18.14 -2.29 -17.64
N MET A 48 -17.23 -2.02 -16.70
CA MET A 48 -15.89 -2.55 -16.77
C MET A 48 -15.86 -3.93 -16.15
N ASN A 49 -15.63 -4.95 -16.97
CA ASN A 49 -15.37 -6.32 -16.51
C ASN A 49 -13.92 -6.53 -16.03
N TRP A 50 -13.22 -5.44 -15.67
CA TRP A 50 -11.86 -5.54 -15.18
C TRP A 50 -11.86 -6.25 -13.82
N LYS A 51 -11.26 -7.44 -13.79
CA LYS A 51 -10.95 -8.14 -12.56
C LYS A 51 -9.52 -7.82 -12.20
N ARG A 52 -9.29 -7.56 -10.91
CA ARG A 52 -7.94 -7.36 -10.38
C ARG A 52 -7.11 -8.63 -10.65
N PRO A 53 -6.02 -8.53 -11.44
CA PRO A 53 -5.15 -9.67 -11.76
C PRO A 53 -4.52 -10.25 -10.50
N THR A 54 -4.70 -11.53 -10.22
CA THR A 54 -4.19 -12.18 -8.99
C THR A 54 -2.79 -12.75 -9.17
N CYS A 55 -2.44 -13.11 -10.39
CA CYS A 55 -1.12 -13.60 -10.77
C CYS A 55 -0.56 -12.82 -11.96
N ILE A 56 0.76 -12.86 -12.15
CA ILE A 56 1.46 -12.17 -13.25
C ILE A 56 0.89 -12.65 -14.58
N GLU A 57 0.56 -13.93 -14.67
CA GLU A 57 0.02 -14.56 -15.85
C GLU A 57 -1.36 -14.01 -16.19
N ASP A 58 -2.16 -13.50 -15.26
CA ASP A 58 -3.44 -12.84 -15.56
C ASP A 58 -3.28 -11.58 -16.45
N LEU A 59 -2.07 -11.04 -16.55
CA LEU A 59 -1.73 -9.91 -17.43
C LEU A 59 -1.34 -10.33 -18.86
N ILE A 60 -1.15 -11.63 -19.08
CA ILE A 60 -0.74 -12.18 -20.37
C ILE A 60 -2.01 -12.52 -21.19
N PRO A 61 -2.09 -12.11 -22.47
CA PRO A 61 -3.19 -12.52 -23.35
C PRO A 61 -3.35 -14.05 -23.40
N GLU A 62 -4.60 -14.53 -23.44
CA GLU A 62 -4.90 -15.97 -23.45
C GLU A 62 -4.31 -16.70 -24.67
N GLU A 63 -4.17 -16.00 -25.79
CA GLU A 63 -3.53 -16.51 -27.02
C GLU A 63 -2.06 -16.84 -26.77
N ASP A 64 -1.34 -15.95 -26.09
CA ASP A 64 0.08 -16.13 -25.75
C ASP A 64 0.26 -17.21 -24.68
N LYS A 65 -0.62 -17.26 -23.66
CA LYS A 65 -0.59 -18.34 -22.67
C LYS A 65 -0.67 -19.72 -23.33
N LYS A 66 -1.60 -19.88 -24.27
CA LYS A 66 -1.78 -21.15 -25.00
C LYS A 66 -0.60 -21.45 -25.91
N ARG A 67 -0.12 -20.45 -26.67
CA ARG A 67 1.00 -20.59 -27.60
C ARG A 67 2.27 -21.05 -26.90
N TRP A 68 2.57 -20.47 -25.74
CA TRP A 68 3.80 -20.72 -24.98
C TRP A 68 3.62 -21.70 -23.83
N ARG A 69 2.42 -22.29 -23.67
CA ARG A 69 2.06 -23.24 -22.60
C ARG A 69 2.37 -22.68 -21.21
N ILE A 70 2.11 -21.40 -20.99
CA ILE A 70 2.31 -20.75 -19.70
C ILE A 70 1.18 -21.20 -18.77
N SER A 71 1.54 -21.98 -17.76
CA SER A 71 0.62 -22.53 -16.74
C SER A 71 0.99 -22.13 -15.31
N THR A 72 2.05 -21.34 -15.16
CA THR A 72 2.49 -20.80 -13.86
C THR A 72 1.44 -19.85 -13.30
N LYS A 73 1.44 -19.68 -11.97
CA LYS A 73 0.56 -18.76 -11.25
C LYS A 73 1.36 -17.97 -10.23
N THR A 74 2.21 -17.09 -10.73
CA THR A 74 3.09 -16.27 -9.92
C THR A 74 2.27 -15.16 -9.25
N PRO A 75 2.08 -15.16 -7.92
CA PRO A 75 1.16 -14.24 -7.26
C PRO A 75 1.62 -12.78 -7.38
N ILE A 76 0.68 -11.86 -7.68
CA ILE A 76 0.96 -10.42 -7.64
C ILE A 76 0.74 -9.93 -6.21
N LEU A 77 1.82 -9.46 -5.58
CA LEU A 77 1.75 -8.77 -4.29
C LEU A 77 1.25 -7.34 -4.52
N HIS A 78 -0.06 -7.18 -4.37
CA HIS A 78 -0.79 -5.94 -4.62
C HIS A 78 -0.58 -4.81 -3.62
N ARG A 79 0.06 -5.10 -2.49
CA ARG A 79 0.48 -4.11 -1.52
C ARG A 79 1.94 -3.81 -1.83
N PRO A 80 2.41 -2.54 -1.78
CA PRO A 80 3.84 -2.31 -1.68
C PRO A 80 4.36 -3.18 -0.54
N LEU A 81 5.54 -3.77 -0.71
CA LEU A 81 6.30 -4.39 0.38
C LEU A 81 6.65 -3.29 1.40
N CYS A 82 5.65 -2.73 2.08
CA CYS A 82 5.84 -2.12 3.37
C CYS A 82 6.14 -3.30 4.29
N VAL A 83 7.44 -3.58 4.37
CA VAL A 83 8.21 -4.50 5.21
C VAL A 83 7.51 -4.93 6.52
N SER A 84 6.68 -4.08 7.11
CA SER A 84 5.82 -4.35 8.26
C SER A 84 5.00 -5.66 8.25
N HIS A 85 4.47 -6.13 7.11
CA HIS A 85 3.61 -7.34 7.12
C HIS A 85 4.42 -8.64 7.07
N ASP A 86 5.53 -8.66 6.34
CA ASP A 86 6.40 -9.83 6.25
C ASP A 86 7.16 -10.07 7.56
N LEU A 87 7.53 -9.00 8.30
CA LEU A 87 8.11 -9.14 9.64
C LEU A 87 7.15 -9.82 10.62
N ALA A 88 5.84 -9.53 10.52
CA ALA A 88 4.83 -10.11 11.42
C ALA A 88 4.51 -11.58 11.10
N ILE A 89 4.70 -12.00 9.84
CA ILE A 89 4.56 -13.41 9.43
C ILE A 89 5.82 -14.18 9.85
N ALA A 90 7.02 -13.64 9.56
CA ALA A 90 8.28 -14.23 9.99
C ALA A 90 8.37 -14.39 11.52
N ASP A 91 7.92 -13.38 12.30
CA ASP A 91 7.90 -13.45 13.77
C ASP A 91 6.96 -14.56 14.32
N LYS A 92 5.95 -14.97 13.55
CA LYS A 92 5.05 -16.09 13.93
C LYS A 92 5.64 -17.47 13.65
N GLU A 93 6.55 -17.58 12.69
CA GLU A 93 7.16 -18.84 12.28
C GLU A 93 8.43 -19.17 13.09
N ILE A 94 9.07 -18.17 13.72
CA ILE A 94 10.21 -18.36 14.63
C ILE A 94 9.73 -19.00 15.94
N GLY A 95 10.30 -20.16 16.29
CA GLY A 95 9.97 -20.87 17.52
C GLY A 95 10.28 -20.05 18.78
N LYS A 96 9.45 -20.19 19.83
CA LYS A 96 9.55 -19.43 21.09
C LYS A 96 10.88 -19.60 21.87
N ALA A 97 11.75 -20.53 21.46
CA ALA A 97 12.98 -20.84 22.19
C ALA A 97 14.01 -19.69 22.16
N ASP A 98 14.09 -18.94 21.05
CA ASP A 98 15.11 -17.90 20.83
C ASP A 98 14.52 -16.49 20.91
N THR A 99 13.79 -16.21 21.99
CA THR A 99 13.13 -14.91 22.21
C THR A 99 13.95 -13.99 23.13
N HIS A 100 14.42 -12.86 22.61
CA HIS A 100 15.02 -11.78 23.38
C HIS A 100 13.95 -10.84 23.92
N ARG A 101 13.98 -10.61 25.24
CA ARG A 101 13.06 -9.71 25.95
C ARG A 101 13.75 -8.38 26.23
N ILE A 102 13.25 -7.31 25.62
CA ILE A 102 13.83 -5.97 25.73
C ILE A 102 12.80 -5.04 26.40
N ILE A 103 13.22 -4.28 27.40
CA ILE A 103 12.36 -3.26 28.01
C ILE A 103 12.14 -2.14 27.00
N ASP A 104 10.88 -1.72 26.80
CA ASP A 104 10.46 -0.71 25.83
C ASP A 104 10.83 0.74 26.26
N HIS A 105 12.08 0.95 26.62
CA HIS A 105 12.66 2.21 27.07
C HIS A 105 13.84 2.58 26.17
N ASP A 106 13.86 3.81 25.65
CA ASP A 106 14.84 4.24 24.61
C ASP A 106 16.30 4.00 25.03
N LYS A 107 16.67 4.32 26.28
CA LYS A 107 18.01 4.01 26.82
C LYS A 107 18.37 2.51 26.79
N LYS A 108 17.42 1.62 27.09
CA LYS A 108 17.63 0.16 27.13
C LYS A 108 17.70 -0.41 25.72
N ILE A 109 16.85 0.09 24.81
CA ILE A 109 16.88 -0.21 23.38
C ILE A 109 18.24 0.15 22.78
N ARG A 110 18.75 1.35 23.04
CA ARG A 110 20.07 1.78 22.54
C ARG A 110 21.23 1.00 23.17
N ALA A 111 21.14 0.62 24.45
CA ALA A 111 22.12 -0.25 25.08
C ALA A 111 22.19 -1.61 24.38
N PHE A 112 21.03 -2.23 24.12
CA PHE A 112 20.95 -3.48 23.36
C PHE A 112 21.52 -3.35 21.95
N MET A 113 21.21 -2.25 21.25
CA MET A 113 21.78 -1.99 19.92
C MET A 113 23.30 -1.86 19.96
N LYS A 114 23.86 -1.18 20.98
CA LYS A 114 25.30 -1.05 21.15
C LYS A 114 25.97 -2.40 21.38
N ASP A 115 25.41 -3.23 22.26
CA ASP A 115 25.95 -4.56 22.60
C ASP A 115 25.95 -5.50 21.38
N ASN A 116 24.92 -5.39 20.52
CA ASN A 116 24.78 -6.19 19.29
C ASN A 116 25.36 -5.53 18.03
N LYS A 117 26.11 -4.43 18.18
CA LYS A 117 26.74 -3.66 17.07
C LYS A 117 25.74 -3.19 16.00
N ILE A 118 24.51 -2.86 16.41
CA ILE A 118 23.46 -2.29 15.55
C ILE A 118 23.55 -0.76 15.61
N HIS A 119 23.55 -0.10 14.46
CA HIS A 119 23.58 1.36 14.41
C HIS A 119 22.25 1.97 14.89
N SER A 120 22.30 2.77 15.95
CA SER A 120 21.13 3.45 16.53
C SER A 120 20.91 4.85 15.95
N THR A 121 19.65 5.24 15.75
CA THR A 121 19.21 6.59 15.42
C THR A 121 18.57 7.30 16.61
N HIS A 122 18.20 8.57 16.44
CA HIS A 122 17.52 9.35 17.49
C HIS A 122 16.04 8.98 17.67
N GLU A 123 15.45 8.24 16.72
CA GLU A 123 14.04 7.86 16.73
C GLU A 123 13.82 6.46 17.31
N LYS A 124 13.02 6.36 18.39
CA LYS A 124 12.73 5.09 19.09
C LYS A 124 12.07 4.05 18.18
N VAL A 125 11.09 4.46 17.36
CA VAL A 125 10.33 3.56 16.48
C VAL A 125 11.24 2.97 15.40
N GLU A 126 12.15 3.78 14.85
CA GLU A 126 13.12 3.31 13.87
C GLU A 126 14.13 2.33 14.47
N ASN A 127 14.59 2.60 15.71
CA ASN A 127 15.45 1.69 16.46
C ASN A 127 14.78 0.34 16.73
N GLN A 128 13.51 0.33 17.15
CA GLN A 128 12.74 -0.91 17.33
C GLN A 128 12.64 -1.71 16.02
N ARG A 129 12.42 -1.03 14.88
CA ARG A 129 12.37 -1.69 13.57
C ARG A 129 13.71 -2.32 13.20
N LYS A 130 14.83 -1.63 13.42
CA LYS A 130 16.19 -2.16 13.16
C LYS A 130 16.50 -3.39 14.00
N ILE A 131 16.05 -3.39 15.25
CA ILE A 131 16.19 -4.52 16.16
C ILE A 131 15.36 -5.73 15.68
N ILE A 132 14.12 -5.51 15.23
CA ILE A 132 13.27 -6.59 14.67
C ILE A 132 13.89 -7.17 13.39
N ASP A 133 14.37 -6.32 12.46
CA ASP A 133 15.04 -6.77 11.23
C ASP A 133 16.32 -7.55 11.52
N TRP A 134 17.12 -7.10 12.50
CA TRP A 134 18.30 -7.82 12.97
C TRP A 134 17.95 -9.22 13.51
N ALA A 135 16.87 -9.34 14.29
CA ALA A 135 16.46 -10.61 14.89
C ALA A 135 15.97 -11.60 13.82
N ILE A 136 15.15 -11.13 12.87
CA ILE A 136 14.62 -11.96 11.80
C ILE A 136 15.74 -12.53 10.91
N ARG A 137 16.79 -11.76 10.62
CA ARG A 137 17.96 -12.26 9.87
C ARG A 137 18.71 -13.38 10.58
N ARG A 138 18.56 -13.49 11.90
CA ARG A 138 19.22 -14.49 12.74
C ARG A 138 18.28 -15.64 13.13
N GLY A 139 17.00 -15.56 12.73
CA GLY A 139 15.97 -16.50 13.19
C GLY A 139 15.63 -16.34 14.67
N GLU A 140 15.90 -15.17 15.25
CA GLU A 140 15.63 -14.83 16.65
C GLU A 140 14.36 -13.96 16.74
N ARG A 141 13.66 -14.02 17.88
CA ARG A 141 12.41 -13.29 18.13
C ARG A 141 12.61 -12.19 19.16
N ILE A 142 11.91 -11.05 19.02
CA ILE A 142 12.02 -9.94 19.98
C ILE A 142 10.67 -9.55 20.56
N GLU A 143 10.62 -9.49 21.89
CA GLU A 143 9.47 -9.03 22.64
C GLU A 143 9.81 -7.76 23.41
N PHE A 144 9.13 -6.66 23.07
CA PHE A 144 9.24 -5.39 23.79
C PHE A 144 8.28 -5.38 24.99
N ILE A 145 8.83 -5.34 26.20
CA ILE A 145 8.06 -5.38 27.45
C ILE A 145 7.95 -3.97 28.02
N LYS A 146 6.74 -3.54 28.41
CA LYS A 146 6.54 -2.29 29.14
C LYS A 146 7.08 -2.43 30.56
N GLU A 147 7.85 -1.46 31.02
CA GLU A 147 8.34 -1.42 32.40
C GLU A 147 7.12 -1.28 33.33
N ILE A 148 6.85 -2.32 34.14
CA ILE A 148 5.82 -2.25 35.17
C ILE A 148 6.45 -1.47 36.32
N ILE A 149 6.06 -0.21 36.44
CA ILE A 149 6.38 0.61 37.61
C ILE A 149 5.50 0.08 38.75
N ALA A 150 6.13 -0.59 39.72
CA ALA A 150 5.52 -0.94 41.01
C ALA A 150 5.77 0.18 42.02
#